data_AF-A0A9X2LAL2-F1
#
_entry.id   AF-A0A9X2LAL2-F1
#
_cell.length_a   1.000
_cell.length_b   1.000
_cell.length_c   1.000
_cell.angle_alpha   90.00
_cell.angle_beta   90.00
_cell.angle_gamma   90.00
#
_symmetry.space_group_name_H-M   'P 1'
#
loop_
_entity.id
_entity.type
_entity.pdbx_description
1 polymer ?
#
loop_
_entity_poly.entity_id
_entity_poly.type
_entity_poly.pdbx_seq_one_letter_code
_entity_poly.pdbx_strand_id
1 'polypeptide(L)'
;MEVGGTLLDRLRAWRRTTAKEAGVPAYVVLQNAALEQIAHGKPSTINDLRIISGVGAKRIEQYGEEILRLVAEREGKAQIGR
;
A
#
# COMPACT_ATOMS: atom_id res chain seq x y z
N MET A 1 7.35 0.45 -22.02
CA MET A 1 6.67 0.99 -20.83
C MET A 1 7.18 0.18 -19.65
N GLU A 2 8.02 0.79 -18.82
CA GLU A 2 8.66 0.12 -17.69
C GLU A 2 7.58 -0.35 -16.72
N VAL A 3 7.37 -1.67 -16.64
CA VAL A 3 6.50 -2.26 -15.61
C VAL A 3 7.25 -2.09 -14.30
N GLY A 4 6.70 -1.27 -13.41
CA GLY A 4 7.38 -0.77 -12.22
C GLY A 4 7.76 -1.88 -11.24
N GLY A 5 9.05 -2.08 -11.02
CA GLY A 5 9.59 -2.91 -9.93
C GLY A 5 9.69 -2.18 -8.59
N THR A 6 8.93 -1.08 -8.41
CA THR A 6 9.02 -0.25 -7.20
C THR A 6 7.81 -0.48 -6.30
N LEU A 7 8.01 -0.32 -4.98
CA LEU A 7 6.96 -0.41 -3.98
C LEU A 7 5.76 0.51 -4.31
N LEU A 8 6.01 1.68 -4.88
CA LEU A 8 4.95 2.61 -5.29
C LEU A 8 4.02 2.03 -6.36
N ASP A 9 4.55 1.29 -7.33
CA ASP A 9 3.74 0.66 -8.37
C ASP A 9 2.83 -0.43 -7.80
N ARG A 10 3.39 -1.26 -6.91
CA ARG A 10 2.62 -2.28 -6.17
C ARG A 10 1.51 -1.67 -5.32
N LEU A 11 1.82 -0.59 -4.59
CA LEU A 11 0.82 0.14 -3.81
C LEU A 11 -0.27 0.77 -4.71
N ARG A 12 0.09 1.27 -5.90
CA ARG A 12 -0.88 1.79 -6.89
C ARG A 12 -1.77 0.70 -7.44
N ALA A 13 -1.22 -0.46 -7.76
CA ALA A 13 -1.96 -1.63 -8.23
C ALA A 13 -2.91 -2.14 -7.15
N TRP A 14 -2.42 -2.35 -5.93
CA TRP A 14 -3.23 -2.73 -4.77
C TRP A 14 -4.38 -1.76 -4.55
N ARG A 15 -4.10 -0.45 -4.50
CA ARG A 15 -5.15 0.58 -4.30
C ARG A 15 -6.24 0.49 -5.35
N ARG A 16 -5.89 0.26 -6.62
CA ARG A 16 -6.88 0.13 -7.70
C ARG A 16 -7.78 -1.08 -7.49
N THR A 17 -7.21 -2.21 -7.09
CA THR A 17 -7.95 -3.44 -6.78
C THR A 17 -8.87 -3.22 -5.58
N THR A 18 -8.35 -2.74 -4.45
CA THR A 18 -9.14 -2.47 -3.24
C THR A 18 -10.26 -1.48 -3.49
N ALA A 19 -10.01 -0.43 -4.27
CA ALA A 19 -11.01 0.56 -4.63
C ALA A 19 -12.15 -0.05 -5.46
N LYS A 20 -11.79 -0.92 -6.41
CA LYS A 20 -12.76 -1.66 -7.23
C LYS A 20 -13.61 -2.60 -6.38
N GLU A 21 -12.99 -3.34 -5.45
CA GLU A 21 -13.69 -4.26 -4.55
C GLU A 21 -14.62 -3.54 -3.57
N ALA A 22 -14.17 -2.40 -3.04
CA ALA A 22 -14.99 -1.56 -2.17
C ALA A 22 -16.03 -0.72 -2.92
N GLY A 23 -16.01 -0.70 -4.26
CA GLY A 23 -16.91 0.12 -5.08
C GLY A 23 -16.71 1.63 -4.88
N VAL A 24 -15.52 2.05 -4.45
CA VAL A 24 -15.19 3.45 -4.18
C VAL A 24 -14.07 3.95 -5.10
N PRO A 25 -13.95 5.28 -5.30
CA PRO A 25 -12.81 5.82 -6.02
C PRO A 25 -11.48 5.56 -5.32
N ALA A 26 -10.39 5.38 -6.08
CA ALA A 26 -9.07 5.04 -5.54
C ALA A 26 -8.54 6.03 -4.48
N TYR A 27 -8.83 7.33 -4.63
CA TYR A 27 -8.43 8.36 -3.67
C TYR A 27 -9.13 8.21 -2.29
N VAL A 28 -10.26 7.50 -2.22
CA VAL A 28 -10.99 7.23 -0.97
C VAL A 28 -10.25 6.19 -0.14
N VAL A 29 -9.72 5.16 -0.80
CA VAL A 29 -8.88 4.13 -0.18
C VAL A 29 -7.60 4.78 0.34
N LEU A 30 -6.79 5.34 -0.57
CA LEU A 30 -5.56 6.04 -0.22
C LEU A 30 -5.27 7.20 -1.17
N GLN A 31 -4.90 8.34 -0.59
CA GLN A 31 -4.44 9.52 -1.33
C GLN A 31 -3.09 9.25 -2.01
N ASN A 32 -2.83 9.91 -3.13
CA ASN A 32 -1.55 9.74 -3.84
C ASN A 32 -0.35 10.11 -2.96
N ALA A 33 -0.47 11.21 -2.21
CA ALA A 33 0.56 11.65 -1.27
C ALA A 33 0.88 10.59 -0.19
N ALA A 34 -0.13 9.86 0.29
CA ALA A 34 0.07 8.78 1.25
C ALA A 34 0.83 7.60 0.62
N LEU A 35 0.51 7.22 -0.63
CA LEU A 35 1.24 6.16 -1.33
C LEU A 35 2.73 6.50 -1.50
N GLU A 36 3.02 7.74 -1.88
CA GLU A 36 4.40 8.23 -2.06
C GLU A 36 5.16 8.23 -0.74
N GLN A 37 4.50 8.68 0.35
CA GLN A 37 5.09 8.62 1.69
C GLN A 37 5.33 7.19 2.19
N ILE A 38 4.41 6.26 1.94
CA ILE A 38 4.62 4.84 2.29
C ILE A 38 5.78 4.27 1.47
N ALA A 39 5.84 4.57 0.17
CA ALA A 39 6.90 4.05 -0.70
C ALA A 39 8.30 4.57 -0.30
N HIS A 40 8.40 5.84 0.12
CA HIS A 40 9.65 6.44 0.60
C HIS A 40 9.97 6.04 2.04
N GLY A 41 8.99 6.11 2.94
CA GLY A 41 9.18 5.85 4.37
C GLY A 41 9.28 4.37 4.73
N LYS A 42 8.77 3.47 3.88
CA LYS A 42 8.75 2.01 4.09
C LYS A 42 8.33 1.64 5.52
N PRO A 43 7.12 2.08 5.94
CA PRO A 43 6.63 1.86 7.29
C PRO A 43 6.61 0.36 7.59
N SER A 44 7.17 -0.02 8.73
CA SER A 44 7.22 -1.42 9.18
C SER A 44 6.23 -1.71 10.31
N THR A 45 5.57 -0.67 10.84
CA THR A 45 4.58 -0.80 11.92
C THR A 45 3.33 0.04 11.67
N ILE A 46 2.24 -0.31 12.36
CA ILE A 46 1.00 0.46 12.36
C ILE A 46 1.24 1.90 12.84
N ASN A 47 2.18 2.10 13.78
CA ASN A 47 2.49 3.42 14.29
C ASN A 47 3.18 4.29 13.22
N ASP A 48 4.03 3.69 12.37
CA ASP A 48 4.60 4.37 11.21
C ASP A 48 3.54 4.74 10.17
N LEU A 49 2.43 4.01 10.07
CA LEU A 49 1.32 4.41 9.20
C LEU A 49 0.54 5.58 9.79
N ARG A 50 0.44 5.69 11.12
CA ARG A 50 -0.28 6.78 11.81
C ARG A 50 0.39 8.14 11.62
N ILE A 51 1.71 8.19 11.43
CA ILE A 51 2.43 9.44 11.18
C ILE A 51 2.25 9.93 9.74
N ILE A 52 1.74 9.09 8.83
CA ILE A 52 1.54 9.48 7.42
C ILE A 52 0.27 10.32 7.29
N SER A 53 0.49 11.58 6.93
CA SER A 53 -0.60 12.54 6.71
C SER A 53 -1.54 12.07 5.60
N GLY A 54 -2.82 11.90 5.92
CA GLY A 54 -3.85 11.42 4.99
C GLY A 54 -4.29 9.97 5.21
N VAL A 55 -3.60 9.20 6.07
CA VAL A 55 -4.03 7.86 6.48
C VAL A 55 -4.70 7.95 7.86
N GLY A 56 -6.02 8.20 7.86
CA GLY A 56 -6.79 8.25 9.10
C GLY A 56 -6.90 6.87 9.78
N ALA A 57 -7.17 6.85 11.09
CA ALA A 57 -7.25 5.63 11.90
C ALA A 57 -8.09 4.51 11.25
N LYS A 58 -9.27 4.85 10.71
CA LYS A 58 -10.16 3.90 10.02
C LYS A 58 -9.51 3.21 8.81
N ARG A 59 -8.66 3.91 8.06
CA ARG A 59 -7.91 3.32 6.92
C ARG A 59 -6.78 2.42 7.41
N ILE A 60 -6.14 2.78 8.51
CA ILE A 60 -5.09 1.96 9.13
C ILE A 60 -5.69 0.68 9.69
N GLU A 61 -6.87 0.74 10.31
CA GLU A 61 -7.58 -0.43 10.79
C GLU A 61 -8.04 -1.34 9.64
N GLN A 62 -8.51 -0.77 8.52
CA GLN A 62 -8.96 -1.57 7.37
C GLN A 62 -7.82 -2.10 6.50
N TYR A 63 -6.77 -1.32 6.30
CA TYR A 63 -5.76 -1.58 5.26
C TYR A 63 -4.33 -1.62 5.79
N GLY A 64 -4.11 -1.27 7.06
CA GLY A 64 -2.77 -1.13 7.62
C GLY A 64 -1.97 -2.42 7.55
N GLU A 65 -2.59 -3.55 7.90
CA GLU A 65 -1.92 -4.87 7.79
C GLU A 65 -1.52 -5.20 6.35
N GLU A 66 -2.42 -4.97 5.39
CA GLU A 66 -2.18 -5.25 3.98
C GLU A 66 -1.07 -4.36 3.40
N ILE A 67 -1.07 -3.07 3.77
CA ILE A 67 -0.02 -2.12 3.39
C ILE A 67 1.31 -2.56 3.97
N LEU A 68 1.37 -2.93 5.26
CA LEU A 68 2.59 -3.42 5.89
C LEU A 68 3.11 -4.69 5.22
N ARG A 69 2.21 -5.60 4.81
CA ARG A 69 2.57 -6.79 4.02
C ARG A 69 3.18 -6.41 2.68
N LEU A 70 2.58 -5.47 1.94
CA LEU A 70 3.13 -5.00 0.66
C LEU A 70 4.50 -4.35 0.82
N VAL A 71 4.70 -3.58 1.88
CA VAL A 71 5.98 -2.94 2.21
C VAL A 71 7.04 -3.99 2.61
N ALA A 72 6.64 -4.98 3.41
CA ALA A 72 7.50 -6.09 3.84
C ALA A 72 7.83 -7.05 2.70
N GLU A 73 6.94 -7.19 1.72
CA GLU A 73 7.17 -7.94 0.50
C GLU A 73 8.26 -7.22 -0.32
N ARG A 74 9.48 -7.72 -0.21
CA ARG A 74 10.60 -7.35 -1.08
C ARG A 74 10.48 -8.20 -2.33
N GLU A 75 10.74 -7.64 -3.52
CA GLU A 75 10.75 -8.34 -4.82
C GLU A 75 11.34 -9.76 -4.67
N GLY A 76 10.46 -10.75 -4.51
CA GLY A 76 10.83 -11.96 -3.79
C GLY A 76 9.72 -13.00 -3.76
N LYS A 77 9.02 -13.18 -4.89
CA LYS A 77 8.54 -14.51 -5.26
C LYS A 77 9.63 -15.24 -6.05
N ALA A 78 10.70 -15.63 -5.35
CA ALA A 78 11.09 -17.03 -5.40
C ALA A 78 10.44 -17.62 -4.14
N GLN A 79 9.20 -18.09 -4.19
CA GLN A 79 8.95 -19.49 -4.48
C GLN A 79 7.46 -19.66 -4.79
N ILE A 80 7.14 -19.84 -6.07
CA ILE A 80 5.96 -20.61 -6.48
C ILE A 80 6.31 -22.09 -6.27
N GLY A 81 5.53 -22.77 -5.44
CA GLY A 81 5.30 -24.21 -5.44
C GLY A 81 6.49 -25.17 -5.36
N ARG A 82 6.69 -25.80 -4.21
CA ARG A 82 6.46 -27.25 -4.03
C ARG A 82 6.54 -27.62 -2.56
#